data_AF-A0A8C7KDK6-F1
#
_entry.id   AF-A0A8C7KDK6-F1
#
_cell.length_a   1.000
_cell.length_b   1.000
_cell.length_c   1.000
_cell.angle_alpha   90.00
_cell.angle_beta   90.00
_cell.angle_gamma   90.00
#
_symmetry.space_group_name_H-M   'P 1'
#
loop_
_entity.id
_entity.type
_entity.pdbx_description
1 polymer ?
#
loop_
_entity_poly.entity_id
_entity_poly.type
_entity_poly.pdbx_seq_one_letter_code
_entity_poly.pdbx_strand_id
1 'polypeptide(L)'
;FKCLSLSLSVCVMTLTLLVYPTVCPDREPGLQPWTPGHSEAHHVTIGYGRKVILTSSATVHSIEILNGGLLSFPPSDSYHPILLRTKHILIGNRGQLHIGSPDCPYKGNLTISLFGRSDDTDTEHSYFGRKYIGVGTGGTLEIHGEKKLSWTFLNKTLHPGESEDNSYLFERGWGNRGIIVHVIDPKTGEVLHNDRFDTYRSKEESRRLAQYVDVVDNGMILAMVVNDEGSNNLEDSARKILTKLGSKDFHHLGFRTGTKASSEASISIEHLSNSTVLELAEPAEGWGPGDRLVLASTDYSMHQAEEFTILPCPACGPTQVKVQGECVWGGWWRVCTCVCTCVYLRWCVCVCKVMLL
;
A
#
# COMPACT_ATOMS: atom_id res chain seq x y z
N PHE A 1 7.34 82.71 -27.48
CA PHE A 1 6.67 81.44 -27.14
C PHE A 1 6.48 80.59 -28.40
N LYS A 2 7.41 79.66 -28.66
CA LYS A 2 7.18 78.48 -29.52
C LYS A 2 7.99 77.33 -28.93
N CYS A 3 7.29 76.33 -28.40
CA CYS A 3 7.86 75.10 -27.83
C CYS A 3 8.58 74.30 -28.93
N LEU A 4 9.81 73.88 -28.66
CA LEU A 4 10.43 72.75 -29.35
C LEU A 4 9.83 71.46 -28.77
N SER A 5 9.25 70.62 -29.63
CA SER A 5 8.84 69.26 -29.28
C SER A 5 10.05 68.33 -29.28
N LEU A 6 10.44 67.80 -28.12
CA LEU A 6 11.30 66.62 -28.04
C LEU A 6 10.44 65.37 -28.28
N SER A 7 10.70 64.62 -29.35
CA SER A 7 10.18 63.27 -29.51
C SER A 7 11.12 62.28 -28.80
N LEU A 8 10.68 61.74 -27.67
CA LEU A 8 11.37 60.62 -27.00
C LEU A 8 10.98 59.33 -27.73
N SER A 9 11.94 58.71 -28.43
CA SER A 9 11.77 57.37 -29.00
C SER A 9 12.06 56.33 -27.91
N VAL A 10 11.01 55.70 -27.37
CA VAL A 10 11.13 54.60 -26.42
C VAL A 10 11.35 53.31 -27.20
N CYS A 11 12.57 52.80 -27.18
CA CYS A 11 12.92 51.51 -27.78
C CYS A 11 12.45 50.39 -26.84
N VAL A 12 11.34 49.74 -27.17
CA VAL A 12 10.82 48.58 -26.43
C VAL A 12 11.61 47.34 -26.87
N MET A 13 12.63 46.97 -26.11
CA MET A 13 13.30 45.67 -26.24
C MET A 13 12.35 44.58 -25.73
N THR A 14 11.64 43.92 -26.64
CA THR A 14 10.89 42.69 -26.33
C THR A 14 11.88 41.57 -26.06
N LEU A 15 12.05 41.21 -24.79
CA LEU A 15 12.77 40.03 -24.36
C LEU A 15 11.94 38.79 -24.74
N THR A 16 12.16 38.25 -25.93
CA THR A 16 11.59 36.96 -26.33
C THR A 16 12.27 35.87 -25.52
N LEU A 17 11.61 35.42 -24.44
CA LEU A 17 11.96 34.17 -23.76
C LEU A 17 11.82 33.04 -24.79
N LEU A 18 12.95 32.53 -25.27
CA LEU A 18 13.00 31.30 -26.04
C LEU A 18 12.55 30.17 -25.12
N VAL A 19 11.28 29.78 -25.23
CA VAL A 19 10.77 28.54 -24.64
C VAL A 19 11.35 27.42 -25.49
N TYR A 20 12.55 26.94 -25.13
CA TYR A 20 13.09 25.73 -25.72
C TYR A 20 12.18 24.57 -25.29
N PRO A 21 11.65 23.77 -26.22
CA PRO A 21 10.93 22.56 -25.85
C PRO A 21 11.88 21.69 -25.03
N THR A 22 11.44 21.28 -23.83
CA THR A 22 12.23 20.37 -22.99
C THR A 22 12.34 19.05 -23.74
N VAL A 23 13.58 18.70 -24.14
CA VAL A 23 13.85 17.45 -24.84
C VAL A 23 13.88 16.34 -23.80
N CYS A 24 13.03 15.33 -23.97
CA CYS A 24 13.04 14.17 -23.08
C CYS A 24 14.43 13.51 -23.07
N PRO A 25 14.91 12.98 -21.92
CA PRO A 25 16.27 12.44 -21.81
C PRO A 25 16.59 11.28 -22.76
N ASP A 26 15.58 10.56 -23.26
CA ASP A 26 15.71 9.49 -24.24
C ASP A 26 15.88 10.00 -25.68
N ARG A 27 15.62 11.29 -25.92
CA ARG A 27 15.72 11.97 -27.21
C ARG A 27 16.85 12.99 -27.27
N GLU A 28 17.70 13.00 -26.25
CA GLU A 28 18.86 13.88 -26.17
C GLU A 28 19.75 13.74 -27.43
N PRO A 29 20.10 14.83 -28.11
CA PRO A 29 20.94 14.77 -29.30
C PRO A 29 22.31 14.14 -29.03
N GLY A 30 22.69 13.19 -29.88
CA GLY A 30 23.98 12.48 -29.82
C GLY A 30 23.96 11.19 -29.00
N LEU A 31 22.80 10.75 -28.47
CA LEU A 31 22.66 9.45 -27.84
C LEU A 31 23.01 8.31 -28.81
N GLN A 32 23.86 7.39 -28.34
CA GLN A 32 24.22 6.17 -29.06
C GLN A 32 23.62 4.94 -28.37
N PRO A 33 23.01 3.98 -29.11
CA PRO A 33 22.59 2.72 -28.54
C PRO A 33 23.74 2.02 -27.82
N TRP A 34 23.46 1.46 -26.64
CA TRP A 34 24.47 0.82 -25.82
C TRP A 34 23.98 -0.52 -25.27
N THR A 35 24.75 -1.56 -25.56
CA THR A 35 24.52 -2.95 -25.16
C THR A 35 25.82 -3.54 -24.62
N PRO A 36 26.14 -3.34 -23.32
CA PRO A 36 27.40 -3.81 -22.73
C PRO A 36 27.45 -5.33 -22.51
N GLY A 37 26.35 -6.04 -22.74
CA GLY A 37 26.25 -7.49 -22.56
C GLY A 37 26.13 -7.92 -21.09
N HIS A 38 26.50 -9.18 -20.82
CA HIS A 38 26.35 -9.81 -19.52
C HIS A 38 27.68 -10.41 -19.04
N SER A 39 28.49 -9.60 -18.37
CA SER A 39 29.75 -10.00 -17.77
C SER A 39 30.00 -9.28 -16.44
N GLU A 40 29.99 -10.01 -15.33
CA GLU A 40 30.29 -9.46 -13.99
C GLU A 40 31.76 -9.02 -13.84
N ALA A 41 32.62 -9.29 -14.81
CA ALA A 41 34.00 -8.81 -14.86
C ALA A 41 34.17 -7.53 -15.70
N HIS A 42 33.13 -7.09 -16.41
CA HIS A 42 33.24 -5.95 -17.30
C HIS A 42 33.04 -4.62 -16.55
N HIS A 43 34.08 -3.81 -16.48
CA HIS A 43 34.02 -2.45 -15.92
C HIS A 43 33.68 -1.45 -17.03
N VAL A 44 32.70 -0.59 -16.77
CA VAL A 44 32.19 0.38 -17.74
C VAL A 44 32.53 1.80 -17.30
N THR A 45 33.13 2.59 -18.19
CA THR A 45 33.27 4.04 -18.02
C THR A 45 32.58 4.77 -19.17
N ILE A 46 31.59 5.60 -18.84
CA ILE A 46 30.88 6.50 -19.75
C ILE A 46 31.38 7.91 -19.44
N GLY A 47 32.27 8.43 -20.28
CA GLY A 47 32.76 9.78 -20.08
C GLY A 47 33.25 10.48 -21.34
N TYR A 48 33.96 11.59 -21.15
CA TYR A 48 34.42 12.47 -22.23
C TYR A 48 33.28 12.95 -23.12
N GLY A 49 32.14 13.31 -22.51
CA GLY A 49 30.95 13.76 -23.23
C GLY A 49 30.17 12.67 -23.96
N ARG A 50 30.56 11.39 -23.85
CA ARG A 50 29.85 10.28 -24.48
C ARG A 50 28.43 10.14 -23.90
N LYS A 51 27.42 10.13 -24.78
CA LYS A 51 26.01 9.94 -24.42
C LYS A 51 25.54 8.59 -24.92
N VAL A 52 24.96 7.78 -24.04
CA VAL A 52 24.48 6.43 -24.37
C VAL A 52 23.07 6.19 -23.87
N ILE A 53 22.34 5.36 -24.60
CA ILE A 53 21.02 4.86 -24.22
C ILE A 53 21.06 3.34 -24.07
N LEU A 54 20.70 2.82 -22.89
CA LEU A 54 20.75 1.38 -22.62
C LEU A 54 19.57 0.67 -23.30
N THR A 55 19.81 -0.03 -24.40
CA THR A 55 18.72 -0.61 -25.22
C THR A 55 18.34 -2.05 -24.86
N SER A 56 19.08 -2.69 -23.96
CA SER A 56 18.80 -4.06 -23.50
C SER A 56 19.25 -4.26 -22.06
N SER A 57 18.73 -5.30 -21.40
CA SER A 57 19.26 -5.77 -20.12
C SER A 57 20.76 -6.02 -20.19
N ALA A 58 21.44 -5.81 -19.06
CA ALA A 58 22.89 -5.88 -18.97
C ALA A 58 23.34 -6.30 -17.59
N THR A 59 24.46 -7.01 -17.53
CA THR A 59 25.18 -7.30 -16.29
C THR A 59 26.62 -6.86 -16.46
N VAL A 60 27.09 -5.97 -15.59
CA VAL A 60 28.46 -5.44 -15.62
C VAL A 60 29.03 -5.40 -14.21
N HIS A 61 30.35 -5.35 -14.05
CA HIS A 61 30.97 -5.21 -12.72
C HIS A 61 30.57 -3.87 -12.08
N SER A 62 30.87 -2.77 -12.75
CA SER A 62 30.68 -1.41 -12.26
C SER A 62 30.44 -0.45 -13.42
N ILE A 63 29.76 0.66 -13.12
CA ILE A 63 29.47 1.72 -14.09
C ILE A 63 29.94 3.06 -13.51
N GLU A 64 30.87 3.70 -14.20
CA GLU A 64 31.32 5.06 -13.87
C GLU A 64 30.87 6.03 -14.95
N ILE A 65 30.07 7.02 -14.58
CA ILE A 65 29.59 8.08 -15.46
C ILE A 65 30.32 9.36 -15.06
N LEU A 66 31.34 9.73 -15.84
CA LEU A 66 32.31 10.76 -15.48
C LEU A 66 32.51 11.75 -16.63
N ASN A 67 33.15 12.89 -16.36
CA ASN A 67 33.66 13.81 -17.39
C ASN A 67 32.63 14.20 -18.46
N GLY A 68 31.40 14.54 -18.05
CA GLY A 68 30.32 14.93 -18.97
C GLY A 68 29.59 13.78 -19.66
N GLY A 69 29.87 12.51 -19.30
CA GLY A 69 29.14 11.37 -19.84
C GLY A 69 27.66 11.36 -19.44
N LEU A 70 26.81 10.77 -20.28
CA LEU A 70 25.37 10.63 -20.03
C LEU A 70 24.94 9.19 -20.26
N LEU A 71 24.25 8.61 -19.27
CA LEU A 71 23.49 7.37 -19.42
C LEU A 71 22.00 7.68 -19.33
N SER A 72 21.25 7.29 -20.36
CA SER A 72 19.81 7.41 -20.46
C SER A 72 19.17 6.05 -20.76
N PHE A 73 17.83 5.98 -20.65
CA PHE A 73 17.05 4.76 -20.86
C PHE A 73 15.96 5.01 -21.91
N PRO A 74 15.63 3.99 -22.73
CA PRO A 74 14.65 4.12 -23.81
C PRO A 74 13.24 4.40 -23.27
N PRO A 75 12.40 5.08 -24.04
CA PRO A 75 11.03 5.38 -23.64
C PRO A 75 10.20 4.09 -23.47
N SER A 76 9.07 4.21 -22.78
CA SER A 76 8.21 3.10 -22.38
C SER A 76 7.58 2.27 -23.52
N ASP A 77 7.68 2.73 -24.76
CA ASP A 77 7.12 2.02 -25.92
C ASP A 77 7.87 0.71 -26.21
N SER A 78 9.02 0.47 -25.56
CA SER A 78 9.66 -0.83 -25.53
C SER A 78 8.94 -1.78 -24.57
N TYR A 79 8.20 -2.75 -25.10
CA TYR A 79 7.57 -3.87 -24.35
C TYR A 79 8.54 -4.74 -23.54
N HIS A 80 9.83 -4.40 -23.47
CA HIS A 80 10.87 -5.21 -22.87
C HIS A 80 11.35 -4.56 -21.56
N PRO A 81 11.11 -5.19 -20.40
CA PRO A 81 11.67 -4.71 -19.14
C PRO A 81 13.20 -4.75 -19.20
N ILE A 82 13.84 -3.67 -18.74
CA ILE A 82 15.31 -3.57 -18.70
C ILE A 82 15.77 -3.92 -17.29
N LEU A 83 16.63 -4.93 -17.21
CA LEU A 83 17.33 -5.30 -15.98
C LEU A 83 18.81 -4.92 -16.11
N LEU A 84 19.25 -3.95 -15.31
CA LEU A 84 20.64 -3.55 -15.19
C LEU A 84 21.21 -4.09 -13.87
N ARG A 85 22.11 -5.06 -13.97
CA ARG A 85 22.81 -5.64 -12.82
C ARG A 85 24.23 -5.08 -12.74
N THR A 86 24.60 -4.54 -11.59
CA THR A 86 25.97 -4.05 -11.35
C THR A 86 26.32 -4.09 -9.86
N LYS A 87 27.60 -4.04 -9.49
CA LYS A 87 27.98 -3.89 -8.08
C LYS A 87 27.76 -2.45 -7.60
N HIS A 88 28.13 -1.47 -8.41
CA HIS A 88 27.95 -0.06 -8.08
C HIS A 88 27.90 0.83 -9.32
N ILE A 89 27.28 2.01 -9.15
CA ILE A 89 27.26 3.09 -10.13
C ILE A 89 27.83 4.35 -9.47
N LEU A 90 28.88 4.93 -10.06
CA LEU A 90 29.44 6.21 -9.64
C LEU A 90 29.15 7.28 -10.69
N ILE A 91 28.60 8.41 -10.24
CA ILE A 91 28.25 9.55 -11.10
C ILE A 91 29.01 10.77 -10.58
N GLY A 92 29.86 11.39 -11.40
CA GLY A 92 30.68 12.52 -10.94
C GLY A 92 31.29 13.30 -12.07
N ASN A 93 31.98 14.40 -11.77
CA ASN A 93 32.72 15.19 -12.77
C ASN A 93 31.84 15.59 -13.99
N ARG A 94 30.63 16.10 -13.75
CA ARG A 94 29.60 16.43 -14.76
C ARG A 94 28.95 15.24 -15.46
N GLY A 95 29.19 14.02 -14.98
CA GLY A 95 28.47 12.83 -15.43
C GLY A 95 27.01 12.84 -15.00
N GLN A 96 26.14 12.24 -15.82
CA GLN A 96 24.69 12.32 -15.69
C GLN A 96 24.05 10.94 -15.88
N LEU A 97 23.17 10.54 -14.95
CA LEU A 97 22.29 9.38 -15.08
C LEU A 97 20.85 9.85 -15.06
N HIS A 98 20.14 9.76 -16.19
CA HIS A 98 18.76 10.23 -16.32
C HIS A 98 17.81 9.07 -16.62
N ILE A 99 16.83 8.86 -15.74
CA ILE A 99 15.71 7.94 -15.91
C ILE A 99 14.44 8.80 -15.96
N GLY A 100 14.03 9.21 -17.16
CA GLY A 100 12.95 10.19 -17.33
C GLY A 100 13.31 11.60 -16.84
N SER A 101 12.35 12.50 -16.95
CA SER A 101 12.43 13.91 -16.52
C SER A 101 11.07 14.37 -15.96
N PRO A 102 10.98 15.53 -15.30
CA PRO A 102 9.70 16.04 -14.80
C PRO A 102 8.63 16.17 -15.90
N ASP A 103 9.02 16.60 -17.09
CA ASP A 103 8.11 16.78 -18.24
C ASP A 103 7.88 15.49 -19.04
N CYS A 104 8.86 14.58 -19.01
CA CYS A 104 8.78 13.26 -19.66
C CYS A 104 9.07 12.14 -18.66
N PRO A 105 8.09 11.76 -17.82
CA PRO A 105 8.25 10.66 -16.88
C PRO A 105 8.54 9.34 -17.58
N TYR A 106 9.42 8.55 -17.00
CA TYR A 106 9.73 7.19 -17.44
C TYR A 106 8.55 6.26 -17.11
N LYS A 107 7.87 5.75 -18.14
CA LYS A 107 6.75 4.80 -17.98
C LYS A 107 7.13 3.33 -18.24
N GLY A 108 8.42 3.08 -18.51
CA GLY A 108 8.93 1.72 -18.77
C GLY A 108 9.16 0.96 -17.46
N ASN A 109 9.46 -0.33 -17.58
CA ASN A 109 9.88 -1.14 -16.43
C ASN A 109 11.42 -1.27 -16.42
N LEU A 110 12.06 -0.56 -15.50
CA LEU A 110 13.50 -0.57 -15.28
C LEU A 110 13.80 -1.11 -13.89
N THR A 111 14.59 -2.18 -13.81
CA THR A 111 15.15 -2.69 -12.56
C THR A 111 16.66 -2.49 -12.54
N ILE A 112 17.17 -1.72 -11.58
CA ILE A 112 18.60 -1.66 -11.28
C ILE A 112 18.86 -2.52 -10.05
N SER A 113 19.56 -3.64 -10.24
CA SER A 113 19.85 -4.59 -9.18
C SER A 113 21.32 -4.52 -8.79
N LEU A 114 21.59 -3.99 -7.60
CA LEU A 114 22.94 -3.94 -7.05
C LEU A 114 23.33 -5.26 -6.39
N PHE A 115 24.40 -5.91 -6.89
CA PHE A 115 24.90 -7.18 -6.35
C PHE A 115 26.27 -7.01 -5.66
N GLY A 116 26.74 -8.06 -5.00
CA GLY A 116 27.98 -8.05 -4.21
C GLY A 116 27.74 -8.40 -2.74
N ARG A 117 28.78 -8.97 -2.13
CA ARG A 117 28.79 -9.44 -0.73
C ARG A 117 29.67 -8.55 0.15
N SER A 118 29.46 -8.62 1.47
CA SER A 118 30.28 -7.86 2.43
C SER A 118 31.73 -8.35 2.52
N ASP A 119 31.97 -9.62 2.19
CA ASP A 119 33.27 -10.28 2.21
C ASP A 119 33.91 -10.39 0.81
N ASP A 120 33.37 -9.68 -0.19
CA ASP A 120 34.03 -9.54 -1.50
C ASP A 120 35.38 -8.84 -1.33
N THR A 121 36.36 -9.18 -2.17
CA THR A 121 37.73 -8.62 -2.10
C THR A 121 37.91 -7.31 -2.86
N ASP A 122 36.85 -6.78 -3.48
CA ASP A 122 36.91 -5.53 -4.24
C ASP A 122 37.33 -4.35 -3.34
N THR A 123 37.98 -3.35 -3.94
CA THR A 123 38.30 -2.12 -3.19
C THR A 123 37.02 -1.31 -3.00
N GLU A 124 36.73 -0.94 -1.75
CA GLU A 124 35.55 -0.13 -1.44
C GLU A 124 35.80 1.36 -1.68
N HIS A 125 34.75 2.07 -2.08
CA HIS A 125 34.80 3.52 -2.16
C HIS A 125 34.82 4.10 -0.75
N SER A 126 35.77 4.98 -0.45
CA SER A 126 36.00 5.54 0.89
C SER A 126 34.76 6.16 1.55
N TYR A 127 33.86 6.71 0.73
CA TYR A 127 32.61 7.33 1.20
C TYR A 127 31.35 6.48 1.00
N PHE A 128 31.27 5.69 -0.08
CA PHE A 128 30.03 4.99 -0.48
C PHE A 128 30.05 3.49 -0.16
N GLY A 129 31.21 2.95 0.23
CA GLY A 129 31.38 1.52 0.46
C GLY A 129 31.45 0.72 -0.84
N ARG A 130 30.85 -0.48 -0.83
CA ARG A 130 31.00 -1.49 -1.90
C ARG A 130 29.80 -1.58 -2.85
N LYS A 131 28.60 -1.34 -2.34
CA LYS A 131 27.34 -1.47 -3.06
C LYS A 131 26.56 -0.17 -3.01
N TYR A 132 26.56 0.59 -4.09
CA TYR A 132 26.00 1.93 -4.09
C TYR A 132 25.58 2.42 -5.49
N ILE A 133 24.67 3.38 -5.50
CA ILE A 133 24.54 4.38 -6.57
C ILE A 133 24.93 5.70 -5.92
N GLY A 134 26.06 6.26 -6.34
CA GLY A 134 26.74 7.35 -5.65
C GLY A 134 26.90 8.54 -6.56
N VAL A 135 26.41 9.70 -6.11
CA VAL A 135 26.60 10.97 -6.82
C VAL A 135 27.75 11.72 -6.13
N GLY A 136 28.91 11.69 -6.75
CA GLY A 136 30.07 12.48 -6.37
C GLY A 136 29.96 13.94 -6.83
N THR A 137 31.00 14.71 -6.53
CA THR A 137 31.05 16.14 -6.83
C THR A 137 30.75 16.43 -8.30
N GLY A 138 29.76 17.30 -8.52
CA GLY A 138 29.34 17.74 -9.86
C GLY A 138 28.65 16.66 -10.70
N GLY A 139 28.31 15.50 -10.15
CA GLY A 139 27.46 14.51 -10.82
C GLY A 139 25.97 14.89 -10.73
N THR A 140 25.14 14.27 -11.56
CA THR A 140 23.68 14.47 -11.55
C THR A 140 22.95 13.15 -11.74
N LEU A 141 22.00 12.88 -10.84
CA LEU A 141 21.10 11.73 -10.89
C LEU A 141 19.67 12.22 -10.93
N GLU A 142 18.95 11.91 -12.01
CA GLU A 142 17.54 12.25 -12.18
C GLU A 142 16.74 10.97 -12.37
N ILE A 143 15.70 10.78 -11.55
CA ILE A 143 14.80 9.62 -11.63
C ILE A 143 13.36 10.12 -11.51
N HIS A 144 12.66 10.13 -12.64
CA HIS A 144 11.28 10.58 -12.75
C HIS A 144 10.47 9.47 -13.40
N GLY A 145 9.69 8.76 -12.60
CA GLY A 145 8.73 7.76 -13.06
C GLY A 145 7.30 8.28 -13.05
N GLU A 146 6.33 7.40 -13.29
CA GLU A 146 4.92 7.73 -13.09
C GLU A 146 4.68 8.35 -11.71
N LYS A 147 3.86 9.40 -11.68
CA LYS A 147 3.55 10.12 -10.44
C LYS A 147 2.82 9.17 -9.50
N LYS A 148 3.44 8.92 -8.35
CA LYS A 148 2.88 8.13 -7.25
C LYS A 148 2.93 8.94 -5.98
N LEU A 149 1.81 9.01 -5.26
CA LEU A 149 1.76 9.65 -3.95
C LEU A 149 2.73 8.93 -3.01
N SER A 150 3.78 9.61 -2.51
CA SER A 150 4.79 8.92 -1.70
C SER A 150 4.29 8.60 -0.29
N TRP A 151 3.52 9.53 0.30
CA TRP A 151 2.94 9.39 1.63
C TRP A 151 1.71 10.29 1.77
N THR A 152 0.84 9.95 2.72
CA THR A 152 -0.31 10.78 3.13
C THR A 152 -0.67 10.50 4.59
N PHE A 153 -1.59 11.28 5.14
CA PHE A 153 -2.15 11.05 6.48
C PHE A 153 -3.37 10.14 6.40
N LEU A 154 -3.65 9.43 7.48
CA LEU A 154 -4.99 8.90 7.67
C LEU A 154 -5.95 10.03 7.98
N ASN A 155 -7.12 9.99 7.37
CA ASN A 155 -8.20 10.95 7.62
C ASN A 155 -8.93 10.67 8.94
N LYS A 156 -8.76 9.46 9.50
CA LYS A 156 -9.31 9.05 10.80
C LYS A 156 -8.25 8.32 11.63
N THR A 157 -8.32 8.45 12.95
CA THR A 157 -7.55 7.62 13.88
C THR A 157 -8.03 6.18 13.76
N LEU A 158 -7.10 5.24 13.60
CA LEU A 158 -7.40 3.82 13.67
C LEU A 158 -7.30 3.37 15.13
N HIS A 159 -8.30 2.63 15.59
CA HIS A 159 -8.29 1.95 16.86
C HIS A 159 -8.04 0.44 16.63
N PRO A 160 -7.20 -0.22 17.45
CA PRO A 160 -6.92 -1.64 17.29
C PRO A 160 -8.21 -2.47 17.38
N GLY A 161 -8.44 -3.33 16.40
CA GLY A 161 -9.64 -4.17 16.33
C GLY A 161 -10.93 -3.45 15.92
N GLU A 162 -10.89 -2.16 15.58
CA GLU A 162 -11.99 -1.52 14.85
C GLU A 162 -11.83 -1.81 13.36
N SER A 163 -12.46 -2.89 12.89
CA SER A 163 -13.04 -2.86 11.56
C SER A 163 -14.06 -1.72 11.52
N GLU A 164 -14.29 -1.09 10.36
CA GLU A 164 -15.51 -0.30 10.14
C GLU A 164 -16.72 -1.27 10.16
N ASP A 165 -16.96 -1.87 11.32
CA ASP A 165 -18.17 -2.56 11.65
C ASP A 165 -19.20 -1.46 11.88
N ASN A 166 -20.28 -1.54 11.13
CA ASN A 166 -21.59 -1.16 11.64
C ASN A 166 -21.82 -1.98 12.92
N SER A 167 -21.21 -1.54 14.03
CA SER A 167 -21.33 -2.18 15.32
C SER A 167 -22.78 -2.01 15.74
N TYR A 168 -23.55 -3.07 15.54
CA TYR A 168 -24.91 -3.12 16.02
C TYR A 168 -24.84 -3.23 17.55
N LEU A 169 -24.91 -2.06 18.21
CA LEU A 169 -25.00 -1.97 19.66
C LEU A 169 -26.31 -2.61 20.13
N PHE A 170 -26.21 -3.82 20.67
CA PHE A 170 -27.32 -4.47 21.34
C PHE A 170 -27.62 -3.75 22.66
N GLU A 171 -28.67 -2.93 22.71
CA GLU A 171 -29.19 -2.41 23.96
C GLU A 171 -29.79 -3.54 24.81
N ARG A 172 -29.11 -3.87 25.90
CA ARG A 172 -29.54 -4.87 26.89
C ARG A 172 -30.73 -4.31 27.69
N GLY A 173 -31.93 -4.38 27.10
CA GLY A 173 -33.19 -3.98 27.73
C GLY A 173 -33.82 -5.07 28.60
N TRP A 174 -34.46 -4.66 29.70
CA TRP A 174 -35.32 -5.53 30.51
C TRP A 174 -36.52 -5.98 29.66
N GLY A 175 -36.64 -7.29 29.42
CA GLY A 175 -37.73 -7.88 28.63
C GLY A 175 -37.29 -8.73 27.43
N ASN A 176 -35.98 -8.87 27.17
CA ASN A 176 -35.41 -9.51 25.97
C ASN A 176 -35.05 -11.01 26.11
N ARG A 177 -35.77 -11.81 26.91
CA ARG A 177 -35.50 -13.26 27.08
C ARG A 177 -35.69 -14.08 25.79
N GLY A 178 -34.78 -15.02 25.51
CA GLY A 178 -34.88 -15.96 24.40
C GLY A 178 -33.63 -16.00 23.53
N ILE A 179 -33.75 -16.59 22.35
CA ILE A 179 -32.72 -16.62 21.31
C ILE A 179 -32.97 -15.46 20.35
N ILE A 180 -31.95 -14.66 20.08
CA ILE A 180 -31.98 -13.53 19.15
C ILE A 180 -31.14 -13.91 17.95
N VAL A 181 -31.63 -13.61 16.74
CA VAL A 181 -31.00 -14.01 15.48
C VAL A 181 -30.90 -12.81 14.56
N HIS A 182 -29.71 -12.59 14.00
CA HIS A 182 -29.43 -11.59 12.97
C HIS A 182 -28.92 -12.29 11.71
N VAL A 183 -29.51 -11.94 10.57
CA VAL A 183 -29.06 -12.35 9.22
C VAL A 183 -28.35 -11.16 8.59
N ILE A 184 -27.08 -11.36 8.23
CA ILE A 184 -26.17 -10.32 7.78
C ILE A 184 -25.70 -10.65 6.36
N ASP A 185 -25.75 -9.65 5.48
CA ASP A 185 -25.22 -9.79 4.13
C ASP A 185 -23.68 -9.85 4.16
N PRO A 186 -23.05 -10.90 3.58
CA PRO A 186 -21.61 -11.14 3.70
C PRO A 186 -20.77 -10.17 2.87
N LYS A 187 -21.37 -9.40 1.95
CA LYS A 187 -20.66 -8.47 1.06
C LYS A 187 -20.70 -7.04 1.60
N THR A 188 -21.78 -6.68 2.28
CA THR A 188 -22.06 -5.31 2.74
C THR A 188 -21.97 -5.16 4.25
N GLY A 189 -22.10 -6.26 5.01
CA GLY A 189 -22.15 -6.22 6.48
C GLY A 189 -23.47 -5.66 7.04
N GLU A 190 -24.48 -5.41 6.21
CA GLU A 190 -25.79 -4.93 6.66
C GLU A 190 -26.63 -6.05 7.28
N VAL A 191 -27.30 -5.75 8.39
CA VAL A 191 -28.31 -6.64 8.99
C VAL A 191 -29.56 -6.61 8.11
N LEU A 192 -29.76 -7.64 7.30
CA LEU A 192 -30.94 -7.76 6.44
C LEU A 192 -32.20 -8.07 7.24
N HIS A 193 -32.07 -8.97 8.22
CA HIS A 193 -33.19 -9.41 9.06
C HIS A 193 -32.75 -9.61 10.51
N ASN A 194 -33.61 -9.22 11.45
CA ASN A 194 -33.44 -9.51 12.88
C ASN A 194 -34.75 -10.01 13.47
N ASP A 195 -34.66 -10.94 14.42
CA ASP A 195 -35.82 -11.44 15.15
C ASP A 195 -35.39 -12.03 16.50
N ARG A 196 -36.34 -12.16 17.41
CA ARG A 196 -36.18 -12.73 18.74
C ARG A 196 -37.22 -13.80 18.99
N PHE A 197 -36.78 -14.93 19.52
CA PHE A 197 -37.56 -16.13 19.79
C PHE A 197 -37.53 -16.45 21.29
N ASP A 198 -38.63 -16.22 22.02
CA ASP A 198 -38.72 -16.58 23.45
C ASP A 198 -38.97 -18.09 23.62
N THR A 199 -37.96 -18.87 23.24
CA THR A 199 -37.93 -20.34 23.34
C THR A 199 -37.88 -20.86 24.77
N TYR A 200 -37.84 -19.97 25.77
CA TYR A 200 -38.15 -20.36 27.15
C TYR A 200 -39.66 -20.48 27.37
N ARG A 201 -40.45 -19.54 26.83
CA ARG A 201 -41.89 -19.42 27.09
C ARG A 201 -42.74 -20.43 26.33
N SER A 202 -42.40 -20.73 25.07
CA SER A 202 -43.28 -21.52 24.20
C SER A 202 -42.48 -22.39 23.22
N LYS A 203 -43.03 -23.57 22.89
CA LYS A 203 -42.49 -24.48 21.87
C LYS A 203 -42.74 -23.96 20.46
N GLU A 204 -43.81 -23.20 20.26
CA GLU A 204 -44.12 -22.55 18.99
C GLU A 204 -43.01 -21.58 18.58
N GLU A 205 -42.41 -20.85 19.54
CA GLU A 205 -41.24 -20.00 19.29
C GLU A 205 -40.01 -20.81 18.85
N SER A 206 -39.86 -22.04 19.35
CA SER A 206 -38.80 -22.94 18.86
C SER A 206 -39.06 -23.41 17.43
N ARG A 207 -40.31 -23.65 17.03
CA ARG A 207 -40.66 -24.01 15.64
C ARG A 207 -40.47 -22.83 14.72
N ARG A 208 -40.82 -21.62 15.17
CA ARG A 208 -40.62 -20.37 14.44
C ARG A 208 -39.14 -20.10 14.21
N LEU A 209 -38.29 -20.35 15.21
CA LEU A 209 -36.83 -20.28 15.07
C LEU A 209 -36.31 -21.26 14.01
N ALA A 210 -36.76 -22.52 14.06
CA ALA A 210 -36.39 -23.53 13.07
C ALA A 210 -36.76 -23.11 11.64
N GLN A 211 -37.98 -22.62 11.44
CA GLN A 211 -38.46 -22.14 10.14
C GLN A 211 -37.71 -20.90 9.66
N TYR A 212 -37.46 -19.96 10.58
CA TYR A 212 -36.74 -18.72 10.27
C TYR A 212 -35.34 -19.02 9.73
N VAL A 213 -34.64 -19.99 10.32
CA VAL A 213 -33.28 -20.38 9.91
C VAL A 213 -33.29 -21.20 8.62
N ASP A 214 -34.31 -22.05 8.40
CA ASP A 214 -34.41 -22.92 7.22
C ASP A 214 -34.60 -22.15 5.90
N VAL A 215 -35.15 -20.93 5.97
CA VAL A 215 -35.38 -20.07 4.80
C VAL A 215 -34.26 -19.05 4.56
N VAL A 216 -33.20 -19.04 5.37
CA VAL A 216 -32.06 -18.15 5.15
C VAL A 216 -31.25 -18.66 3.97
N ASP A 217 -30.97 -17.78 3.00
CA ASP A 217 -30.19 -18.12 1.81
C ASP A 217 -28.77 -18.59 2.15
N ASN A 218 -28.27 -19.56 1.37
CA ASN A 218 -26.92 -20.05 1.53
C ASN A 218 -25.90 -18.95 1.24
N GLY A 219 -24.89 -18.81 2.12
CA GLY A 219 -23.82 -17.82 1.99
C GLY A 219 -24.04 -16.57 2.85
N MET A 220 -25.18 -16.44 3.53
CA MET A 220 -25.46 -15.38 4.50
C MET A 220 -24.76 -15.64 5.84
N ILE A 221 -24.45 -14.57 6.58
CA ILE A 221 -23.91 -14.66 7.94
C ILE A 221 -25.07 -14.71 8.93
N LEU A 222 -25.08 -15.70 9.82
CA LEU A 222 -26.08 -15.83 10.87
C LEU A 222 -25.45 -15.63 12.25
N ALA A 223 -25.79 -14.54 12.93
CA ALA A 223 -25.36 -14.27 14.30
C ALA A 223 -26.49 -14.57 15.29
N MET A 224 -26.20 -15.37 16.32
CA MET A 224 -27.21 -15.81 17.29
C MET A 224 -26.72 -15.59 18.72
N VAL A 225 -27.59 -15.05 19.57
CA VAL A 225 -27.29 -14.77 20.99
C VAL A 225 -28.44 -15.27 21.86
N VAL A 226 -28.11 -15.89 22.99
CA VAL A 226 -29.09 -16.25 24.03
C VAL A 226 -29.08 -15.17 25.09
N ASN A 227 -30.24 -14.60 25.39
CA ASN A 227 -30.41 -13.64 26.47
C ASN A 227 -31.35 -14.20 27.53
N ASP A 228 -30.91 -14.18 28.80
CA ASP A 228 -31.54 -14.81 29.97
C ASP A 228 -31.68 -16.33 29.84
N GLU A 229 -32.62 -16.82 29.03
CA GLU A 229 -32.87 -18.25 28.85
C GLU A 229 -33.55 -18.55 27.52
N GLY A 230 -33.12 -19.63 26.85
CA GLY A 230 -33.61 -20.02 25.53
C GLY A 230 -33.69 -21.52 25.29
N SER A 231 -33.49 -22.36 26.31
CA SER A 231 -33.39 -23.82 26.18
C SER A 231 -34.64 -24.59 26.64
N ASN A 232 -35.47 -24.00 27.52
CA ASN A 232 -36.56 -24.71 28.23
C ASN A 232 -37.61 -25.36 27.31
N ASN A 233 -37.97 -24.70 26.20
CA ASN A 233 -38.88 -25.24 25.18
C ASN A 233 -38.22 -25.37 23.80
N LEU A 234 -36.87 -25.42 23.75
CA LEU A 234 -36.12 -25.56 22.50
C LEU A 234 -36.20 -27.01 21.98
N GLU A 235 -36.98 -27.22 20.93
CA GLU A 235 -37.27 -28.52 20.33
C GLU A 235 -36.09 -29.06 19.51
N ASP A 236 -36.06 -30.40 19.35
CA ASP A 236 -35.02 -31.11 18.60
C ASP A 236 -34.93 -30.68 17.13
N SER A 237 -36.03 -30.21 16.54
CA SER A 237 -36.07 -29.69 15.18
C SER A 237 -35.18 -28.45 15.02
N ALA A 238 -35.28 -27.49 15.93
CA ALA A 238 -34.43 -26.30 15.95
C ALA A 238 -32.97 -26.68 16.22
N ARG A 239 -32.72 -27.57 17.19
CA ARG A 239 -31.36 -28.03 17.51
C ARG A 239 -30.67 -28.68 16.30
N LYS A 240 -31.38 -29.55 15.58
CA LYS A 240 -30.85 -30.21 14.37
C LYS A 240 -30.47 -29.22 13.27
N ILE A 241 -31.31 -28.21 13.03
CA ILE A 241 -31.04 -27.18 12.01
C ILE A 241 -29.81 -26.35 12.41
N LEU A 242 -29.68 -25.97 13.68
CA LEU A 242 -28.54 -25.19 14.17
C LEU A 242 -27.23 -26.00 14.17
N THR A 243 -27.28 -27.29 14.48
CA THR A 243 -26.13 -28.19 14.32
C THR A 243 -25.69 -28.31 12.85
N LYS A 244 -26.65 -28.38 11.91
CA LYS A 244 -26.35 -28.48 10.47
C LYS A 244 -25.57 -27.26 9.95
N LEU A 245 -25.75 -26.10 10.59
CA LEU A 245 -25.03 -24.85 10.27
C LEU A 245 -23.61 -24.78 10.89
N GLY A 246 -23.14 -25.85 11.54
CA GLY A 246 -21.77 -25.94 12.07
C GLY A 246 -21.64 -25.56 13.55
N SER A 247 -22.75 -25.36 14.26
CA SER A 247 -22.74 -25.09 15.69
C SER A 247 -22.27 -26.32 16.49
N LYS A 248 -21.15 -26.20 17.20
CA LYS A 248 -20.54 -27.29 17.98
C LYS A 248 -21.11 -27.45 19.39
N ASP A 249 -21.72 -26.40 19.94
CA ASP A 249 -22.11 -26.34 21.37
C ASP A 249 -23.62 -26.44 21.64
N PHE A 250 -24.46 -26.40 20.60
CA PHE A 250 -25.93 -26.39 20.76
C PHE A 250 -26.53 -27.71 21.29
N HIS A 251 -25.77 -28.80 21.28
CA HIS A 251 -26.16 -30.08 21.88
C HIS A 251 -26.18 -30.05 23.41
N HIS A 252 -25.50 -29.08 24.04
CA HIS A 252 -25.33 -29.01 25.49
C HIS A 252 -26.21 -27.96 26.20
N LEU A 253 -27.12 -27.30 25.47
CA LEU A 253 -28.07 -26.34 26.06
C LEU A 253 -29.12 -27.05 26.93
N GLY A 254 -28.91 -27.06 28.26
CA GLY A 254 -29.80 -27.61 29.29
C GLY A 254 -30.27 -26.56 30.31
N PHE A 255 -31.28 -26.92 31.11
CA PHE A 255 -31.92 -26.03 32.09
C PHE A 255 -30.93 -25.54 33.16
N ARG A 256 -30.64 -24.24 33.19
CA ARG A 256 -29.71 -23.60 34.14
C ARG A 256 -28.35 -24.33 34.28
N THR A 257 -27.72 -24.74 33.18
CA THR A 257 -26.26 -24.96 33.20
C THR A 257 -25.54 -23.62 33.30
N GLY A 258 -25.58 -23.05 34.50
CA GLY A 258 -24.62 -22.08 35.00
C GLY A 258 -23.60 -22.81 35.86
N THR A 259 -22.54 -23.33 35.27
CA THR A 259 -21.32 -23.65 36.01
C THR A 259 -20.33 -22.54 35.77
N LYS A 260 -19.98 -21.79 36.82
CA LYS A 260 -18.97 -20.71 36.90
C LYS A 260 -18.02 -20.63 35.69
N ALA A 261 -18.51 -19.96 34.68
CA ALA A 261 -17.82 -19.36 33.56
C ALA A 261 -18.78 -18.25 33.13
N SER A 262 -18.26 -17.09 32.74
CA SER A 262 -19.07 -16.11 32.01
C SER A 262 -19.92 -16.87 30.99
N SER A 263 -21.24 -16.90 31.14
CA SER A 263 -22.13 -17.51 30.14
C SER A 263 -22.29 -16.53 28.97
N GLU A 264 -21.15 -16.09 28.45
CA GLU A 264 -20.95 -15.51 27.14
C GLU A 264 -20.71 -16.69 26.20
N ALA A 265 -21.79 -17.21 25.62
CA ALA A 265 -21.67 -17.81 24.30
C ALA A 265 -21.97 -16.69 23.29
N SER A 266 -21.02 -15.77 23.13
CA SER A 266 -20.97 -14.91 21.95
C SER A 266 -20.35 -15.74 20.83
N ILE A 267 -21.16 -16.26 19.91
CA ILE A 267 -20.63 -16.71 18.63
C ILE A 267 -20.45 -15.45 17.79
N SER A 268 -19.31 -14.80 17.98
CA SER A 268 -18.78 -13.82 17.05
C SER A 268 -18.33 -14.63 15.84
N ILE A 269 -19.04 -14.54 14.72
CA ILE A 269 -18.39 -14.80 13.44
C ILE A 269 -17.53 -13.56 13.22
N GLU A 270 -16.33 -13.58 13.79
CA GLU A 270 -15.29 -12.64 13.41
C GLU A 270 -15.25 -12.67 11.88
N HIS A 271 -15.42 -11.50 11.28
CA HIS A 271 -15.16 -11.37 9.87
C HIS A 271 -13.66 -11.64 9.71
N LEU A 272 -13.30 -12.89 9.43
CA LEU A 272 -11.97 -13.30 9.00
C LEU A 272 -11.64 -12.70 7.62
N SER A 273 -12.13 -11.50 7.29
CA SER A 273 -11.36 -10.66 6.40
C SER A 273 -10.20 -10.15 7.23
N ASN A 274 -9.07 -10.84 7.11
CA ASN A 274 -7.76 -10.33 7.48
C ASN A 274 -7.42 -9.12 6.58
N SER A 275 -8.28 -8.09 6.59
CA SER A 275 -8.21 -6.93 5.73
C SER A 275 -8.97 -5.74 6.29
N THR A 276 -8.36 -4.58 6.23
CA THR A 276 -8.89 -3.29 6.73
C THR A 276 -9.01 -2.31 5.57
N VAL A 277 -9.99 -1.41 5.59
CA VAL A 277 -10.05 -0.27 4.65
C VAL A 277 -9.49 0.96 5.36
N LEU A 278 -8.49 1.59 4.75
CA LEU A 278 -7.84 2.79 5.26
C LEU A 278 -8.42 4.02 4.57
N GLU A 279 -8.80 5.02 5.36
CA GLU A 279 -9.24 6.34 4.90
C GLU A 279 -8.07 7.31 4.85
N LEU A 280 -7.74 7.82 3.68
CA LEU A 280 -6.60 8.71 3.42
C LEU A 280 -7.05 10.17 3.33
N ALA A 281 -6.17 11.09 3.71
CA ALA A 281 -6.41 12.53 3.61
C ALA A 281 -6.42 13.03 2.15
N GLU A 282 -5.75 12.31 1.24
CA GLU A 282 -5.63 12.66 -0.18
C GLU A 282 -5.87 11.41 -1.06
N PRO A 283 -6.26 11.60 -2.34
CA PRO A 283 -6.45 10.48 -3.26
C PRO A 283 -5.19 9.62 -3.41
N ALA A 284 -5.34 8.29 -3.39
CA ALA A 284 -4.26 7.31 -3.50
C ALA A 284 -3.67 7.21 -4.92
N GLU A 285 -3.27 8.33 -5.52
CA GLU A 285 -2.80 8.41 -6.91
C GLU A 285 -1.55 7.54 -7.11
N GLY A 286 -1.65 6.55 -8.00
CA GLY A 286 -0.56 5.61 -8.32
C GLY A 286 -0.39 4.45 -7.33
N TRP A 287 -1.30 4.28 -6.36
CA TRP A 287 -1.31 3.11 -5.47
C TRP A 287 -2.19 2.01 -6.08
N GLY A 288 -1.75 0.76 -5.99
CA GLY A 288 -2.47 -0.36 -6.58
C GLY A 288 -2.31 -1.68 -5.83
N PRO A 289 -3.11 -2.71 -6.17
CA PRO A 289 -3.03 -4.02 -5.54
C PRO A 289 -1.63 -4.63 -5.62
N GLY A 290 -1.14 -5.15 -4.49
CA GLY A 290 0.20 -5.71 -4.34
C GLY A 290 1.27 -4.72 -3.87
N ASP A 291 0.99 -3.41 -3.87
CA ASP A 291 1.87 -2.43 -3.24
C ASP A 291 1.99 -2.68 -1.73
N ARG A 292 3.16 -2.39 -1.17
CA ARG A 292 3.40 -2.43 0.28
C ARG A 292 3.27 -1.05 0.87
N LEU A 293 2.42 -0.94 1.88
CA LEU A 293 2.22 0.25 2.71
C LEU A 293 2.92 0.07 4.05
N VAL A 294 3.52 1.15 4.52
CA VAL A 294 4.05 1.27 5.88
C VAL A 294 3.20 2.31 6.59
N LEU A 295 2.48 1.86 7.62
CA LEU A 295 1.75 2.70 8.55
C LEU A 295 2.69 3.00 9.72
N ALA A 296 3.09 4.25 9.90
CA ALA A 296 4.01 4.65 10.96
C ALA A 296 3.36 5.70 11.85
N SER A 297 3.45 5.51 13.17
CA SER A 297 2.98 6.52 14.11
C SER A 297 3.91 7.73 14.05
N THR A 298 3.33 8.92 14.24
CA THR A 298 4.12 10.12 14.51
C THR A 298 4.48 10.29 15.99
N ASP A 299 3.98 9.41 16.86
CA ASP A 299 4.23 9.43 18.30
C ASP A 299 5.25 8.37 18.78
N TYR A 300 5.65 8.57 20.04
CA TYR A 300 6.59 7.94 20.98
C TYR A 300 7.64 6.88 20.54
N SER A 301 7.51 6.14 19.44
CA SER A 301 8.55 5.19 18.97
C SER A 301 8.48 4.88 17.47
N MET A 302 9.58 5.15 16.76
CA MET A 302 9.79 4.75 15.36
C MET A 302 9.73 3.23 15.08
N HIS A 303 9.68 2.40 16.13
CA HIS A 303 9.55 0.94 16.02
C HIS A 303 8.09 0.47 15.92
N GLN A 304 7.11 1.37 16.10
CA GLN A 304 5.69 1.08 15.92
C GLN A 304 5.28 1.39 14.48
N ALA A 305 5.86 0.65 13.53
CA ALA A 305 5.49 0.70 12.13
C ALA A 305 4.90 -0.66 11.72
N GLU A 306 3.77 -0.61 11.03
CA GLU A 306 3.07 -1.79 10.52
C GLU A 306 3.15 -1.81 9.00
N GLU A 307 3.35 -2.99 8.44
CA GLU A 307 3.44 -3.16 6.99
C GLU A 307 2.23 -3.94 6.48
N PHE A 308 1.59 -3.40 5.45
CA PHE A 308 0.42 -4.01 4.85
C PHE A 308 0.56 -4.13 3.34
N THR A 309 -0.13 -5.10 2.75
CA THR A 309 -0.23 -5.24 1.29
C THR A 309 -1.57 -4.71 0.82
N ILE A 310 -1.58 -3.86 -0.21
CA ILE A 310 -2.83 -3.36 -0.81
C ILE A 310 -3.57 -4.51 -1.50
N LEU A 311 -4.86 -4.63 -1.21
CA LEU A 311 -5.76 -5.59 -1.83
C LEU A 311 -6.65 -4.92 -2.89
N PRO A 312 -7.13 -5.67 -3.90
CA PRO A 312 -8.15 -5.17 -4.81
C PRO A 312 -9.41 -4.72 -4.05
N CYS A 313 -9.88 -3.50 -4.33
CA CYS A 313 -11.09 -2.96 -3.72
C CYS A 313 -11.96 -2.24 -4.77
N PRO A 314 -12.86 -2.97 -5.45
CA PRO A 314 -13.76 -2.37 -6.44
C PRO A 314 -14.76 -1.36 -5.83
N ALA A 315 -15.00 -1.43 -4.52
CA ALA A 315 -15.93 -0.56 -3.80
C ALA A 315 -15.26 0.69 -3.18
N CYS A 316 -13.93 0.78 -3.18
CA CYS A 316 -13.21 1.88 -2.56
C CYS A 316 -13.28 3.16 -3.41
N GLY A 317 -13.51 4.30 -2.75
CA GLY A 317 -13.37 5.63 -3.33
C GLY A 317 -11.90 6.02 -3.57
N PRO A 318 -11.65 7.18 -4.20
CA PRO A 318 -10.29 7.63 -4.54
C PRO A 318 -9.38 7.86 -3.33
N THR A 319 -9.94 8.09 -2.14
CA THR A 319 -9.23 8.30 -0.86
C THR A 319 -9.24 7.05 0.03
N GLN A 320 -9.71 5.90 -0.47
CA GLN A 320 -9.84 4.68 0.31
C GLN A 320 -8.94 3.58 -0.27
N VAL A 321 -8.28 2.84 0.62
CA VAL A 321 -7.42 1.72 0.22
C VAL A 321 -7.65 0.53 1.12
N LYS A 322 -7.97 -0.62 0.52
CA LYS A 322 -8.08 -1.88 1.27
C LYS A 322 -6.71 -2.52 1.42
N VAL A 323 -6.38 -2.96 2.63
CA VAL A 323 -5.09 -3.57 2.96
C VAL A 323 -5.29 -4.94 3.62
N GLN A 324 -4.32 -5.84 3.47
CA GLN A 324 -4.31 -7.15 4.11
C GLN A 324 -3.71 -7.05 5.51
N GLY A 325 -4.46 -7.39 6.54
CA GLY A 325 -4.11 -7.17 7.94
C GLY A 325 -5.17 -6.39 8.70
N GLU A 326 -5.14 -6.52 10.02
CA GLU A 326 -5.75 -5.59 10.98
C GLU A 326 -4.67 -4.74 11.63
N CYS A 327 -4.98 -3.49 11.96
CA CYS A 327 -4.03 -2.62 12.64
C CYS A 327 -3.90 -3.04 14.10
N VAL A 328 -2.67 -3.27 14.56
CA VAL A 328 -2.37 -3.77 15.91
C VAL A 328 -2.19 -2.62 16.90
N TRP A 329 -1.75 -1.45 16.43
CA TRP A 329 -1.52 -0.26 17.24
C TRP A 329 -2.54 0.85 16.92
N GLY A 330 -2.97 1.59 17.94
CA GLY A 330 -3.88 2.75 17.82
C GLY A 330 -3.15 4.08 17.96
N GLY A 331 -3.49 5.10 17.15
CA GLY A 331 -2.76 6.37 17.13
C GLY A 331 -2.97 7.30 15.92
N TRP A 332 -2.22 8.41 15.88
CA TRP A 332 -2.15 9.32 14.72
C TRP A 332 -1.08 8.83 13.73
N TRP A 333 -1.54 8.23 12.63
CA TRP A 333 -0.66 7.54 11.68
C TRP A 333 -0.34 8.36 10.42
N ARG A 334 0.88 8.18 9.91
CA ARG A 334 1.27 8.46 8.53
C ARG A 334 1.29 7.17 7.73
N VAL A 335 0.78 7.21 6.50
CA VAL A 335 0.77 6.08 5.57
C VAL A 335 1.74 6.38 4.44
N CYS A 336 2.75 5.55 4.27
CA CYS A 336 3.71 5.64 3.17
C CYS A 336 3.57 4.42 2.27
N THR A 337 3.66 4.58 0.96
CA THR A 337 4.03 3.44 0.11
C THR A 337 5.53 3.25 0.21
N CYS A 338 6.00 1.99 0.18
CA CYS A 338 7.41 1.69 0.02
C CYS A 338 7.87 2.14 -1.37
N VAL A 339 8.16 3.43 -1.51
CA VAL A 339 8.84 4.01 -2.65
C VAL A 339 10.21 4.45 -2.15
N CYS A 340 11.26 3.85 -2.70
CA CYS A 340 12.65 4.28 -2.49
C CYS A 340 12.81 5.71 -3.00
N THR A 341 12.45 6.69 -2.18
CA THR A 341 12.60 8.10 -2.48
C THR A 341 13.84 8.58 -1.74
N CYS A 342 14.89 8.89 -2.49
CA CYS A 342 16.11 9.46 -1.96
C CYS A 342 15.82 10.94 -1.64
N VAL A 343 15.38 11.24 -0.43
CA VAL A 343 15.09 12.62 -0.01
C VAL A 343 16.27 13.15 0.81
N TYR A 344 16.98 14.12 0.24
CA TYR A 344 17.97 14.94 0.94
C TYR A 344 17.26 15.89 1.90
N LEU A 345 16.82 15.39 3.06
CA LEU A 345 16.39 16.22 4.18
C LEU A 345 17.16 15.75 5.43
N ARG A 346 18.00 16.66 5.94
CA ARG A 346 18.56 16.58 7.29
C ARG A 346 17.40 16.27 8.25
N TRP A 347 17.44 15.09 8.86
CA TRP A 347 16.45 14.50 9.79
C TRP A 347 15.23 13.82 9.14
N CYS A 348 15.44 12.61 8.60
CA CYS A 348 14.70 11.38 8.94
C CYS A 348 15.25 10.23 8.09
N VAL A 349 15.73 9.19 8.75
CA VAL A 349 16.34 8.01 8.13
C VAL A 349 15.22 7.05 7.72
N CYS A 350 14.87 7.02 6.43
CA CYS A 350 14.17 5.89 5.83
C CYS A 350 15.21 4.85 5.39
N VAL A 351 15.40 3.81 6.19
CA VAL A 351 16.15 2.61 5.80
C VAL A 351 15.13 1.49 5.67
N CYS A 352 14.79 1.13 4.42
CA CYS A 352 14.17 -0.16 4.14
C CYS A 352 15.21 -1.25 4.40
N LYS A 353 15.24 -1.75 5.64
CA LYS A 353 16.04 -2.92 6.02
C LYS A 353 15.14 -4.14 5.96
N VAL A 354 15.17 -4.86 4.84
CA VAL A 354 14.88 -6.30 4.88
C VAL A 354 16.11 -6.95 5.53
N MET A 355 16.07 -7.07 6.86
CA MET A 355 16.96 -7.95 7.60
C MET A 355 16.16 -9.22 7.90
N LEU A 356 16.26 -10.19 7.01
CA LEU A 356 16.10 -11.59 7.38
C LEU A 356 17.51 -12.12 7.62
N LEU A 357 17.67 -12.78 8.77
CA LEU A 357 18.89 -13.43 9.27
C LEU A 357 19.56 -14.33 8.23
#